data_AF-A0A7S3VUU8-F1
#
_entry.id   AF-A0A7S3VUU8-F1
#
_cell.length_a   1.000
_cell.length_b   1.000
_cell.length_c   1.000
_cell.angle_alpha   90.00
_cell.angle_beta   90.00
_cell.angle_gamma   90.00
#
_symmetry.space_group_name_H-M   'P 1'
#
loop_
_entity.id
_entity.type
_entity.pdbx_description
1 polymer ?
#
loop_
_entity_poly.entity_id
_entity_poly.type
_entity_poly.pdbx_seq_one_letter_code
_entity_poly.pdbx_strand_id
1 'polypeptide(L)'
;MITGEFAPTSGDTRVLVTGGGKREYLSVQRDLSRARATMGYCPQFDGLQPNMTAREHLQFYAQVRGMPTELIDHTVESLLAKMSLDKYADRQAGTYSGGNKRKLSVAIALIGEPAVVLLDEPST
;
A
#
# COMPACT_ATOMS: atom_id res chain seq x y z
N MET A 1 -2.60 -10.20 -13.26
CA MET A 1 -4.06 -10.40 -13.40
C MET A 1 -4.85 -9.59 -12.37
N ILE A 2 -4.65 -9.79 -11.05
CA ILE A 2 -5.45 -9.11 -10.01
C ILE A 2 -5.05 -7.65 -9.79
N THR A 3 -3.75 -7.35 -9.69
CA THR A 3 -3.21 -5.98 -9.54
C THR A 3 -3.22 -5.17 -10.85
N GLY A 4 -3.60 -5.80 -11.96
CA GLY A 4 -3.51 -5.24 -13.31
C GLY A 4 -2.09 -5.14 -13.87
N GLU A 5 -1.09 -5.75 -13.23
CA GLU A 5 0.30 -5.78 -13.73
C GLU A 5 0.43 -6.61 -15.02
N PHE A 6 -0.22 -7.76 -15.06
CA PHE A 6 -0.31 -8.62 -16.24
C PHE A 6 -1.77 -8.80 -16.65
N ALA A 7 -2.06 -8.67 -17.95
CA ALA A 7 -3.36 -9.01 -18.50
C ALA A 7 -3.62 -10.52 -18.39
N PRO A 8 -4.84 -10.97 -18.08
CA PRO A 8 -5.19 -12.38 -18.13
C PRO A 8 -5.22 -12.85 -19.60
N THR A 9 -4.88 -14.12 -19.82
CA THR A 9 -4.98 -14.76 -21.14
C THR A 9 -6.42 -14.77 -21.67
N SER A 10 -7.39 -14.89 -20.77
CA SER A 10 -8.83 -14.75 -21.07
C SER A 10 -9.60 -14.30 -19.81
N GLY A 11 -10.77 -13.71 -20.01
CA GLY A 11 -11.63 -13.22 -18.92
C GLY A 11 -11.25 -11.83 -18.40
N ASP A 12 -11.82 -11.48 -17.25
CA ASP A 12 -11.72 -10.16 -16.62
C ASP A 12 -11.63 -10.33 -15.10
N THR A 13 -10.80 -9.51 -14.45
CA THR A 13 -10.74 -9.45 -12.98
C THR A 13 -11.50 -8.22 -12.51
N ARG A 14 -12.40 -8.39 -11.55
CA ARG A 14 -13.24 -7.31 -11.04
C ARG A 14 -13.07 -7.14 -9.53
N VAL A 15 -12.94 -5.89 -9.10
CA VAL A 15 -12.92 -5.53 -7.68
C VAL A 15 -14.28 -4.97 -7.31
N LEU A 16 -14.88 -5.51 -6.24
CA LEU A 16 -16.11 -4.96 -5.68
C LEU A 16 -15.77 -3.74 -4.84
N VAL A 17 -16.39 -2.61 -5.15
CA VAL A 17 -16.29 -1.37 -4.37
C VAL A 17 -17.66 -1.06 -3.77
N THR A 18 -17.66 -0.73 -2.47
CA THR A 18 -18.85 -0.36 -1.72
C THR A 18 -18.69 1.04 -1.16
N GLY A 19 -19.64 1.93 -1.45
CA GLY A 19 -19.61 3.32 -0.97
C GLY A 19 -20.96 4.00 -1.18
N GLY A 20 -21.37 4.85 -0.22
CA GLY A 20 -22.63 5.60 -0.33
C GLY A 20 -23.88 4.72 -0.50
N GLY A 21 -23.88 3.50 0.06
CA GLY A 21 -24.98 2.53 -0.08
C GLY A 21 -25.05 1.81 -1.43
N LYS A 22 -24.08 2.01 -2.33
CA LYS A 22 -24.02 1.36 -3.65
C LYS A 22 -22.90 0.31 -3.70
N ARG A 23 -23.11 -0.69 -4.57
CA ARG A 23 -22.15 -1.75 -4.90
C ARG A 23 -21.82 -1.68 -6.38
N GLU A 24 -20.55 -1.54 -6.73
CA GLU A 24 -20.06 -1.45 -8.11
C GLU A 24 -18.92 -2.44 -8.31
N TYR A 25 -18.88 -3.11 -9.47
CA TYR A 25 -17.75 -3.94 -9.87
C TYR A 25 -16.88 -3.17 -10.88
N LEU A 26 -15.64 -2.88 -10.50
CA LEU A 26 -14.66 -2.23 -11.37
C LEU A 26 -13.83 -3.27 -12.10
N SER A 27 -13.73 -3.18 -13.43
CA SER A 27 -12.84 -4.04 -14.19
C SER A 27 -11.40 -3.56 -14.02
N VAL A 28 -10.50 -4.47 -13.63
CA VAL A 28 -9.06 -4.15 -13.53
C VAL A 28 -8.47 -3.81 -14.90
N GLN A 29 -9.06 -4.29 -15.99
CA GLN A 29 -8.60 -3.98 -17.36
C GLN A 29 -9.13 -2.63 -17.87
N ARG A 30 -10.40 -2.30 -17.59
CA ARG A 30 -11.06 -1.10 -18.15
C ARG A 30 -11.01 0.11 -17.22
N ASP A 31 -11.03 -0.14 -15.92
CA ASP A 31 -11.09 0.87 -14.85
C ASP A 31 -9.82 0.85 -13.99
N LEU A 32 -8.65 0.55 -14.58
CA LEU A 32 -7.41 0.22 -13.86
C LEU A 32 -7.07 1.22 -12.74
N SER A 33 -7.13 2.52 -13.03
CA SER A 33 -6.82 3.57 -12.04
C SER A 33 -7.79 3.56 -10.85
N ARG A 34 -9.10 3.42 -11.11
CA ARG A 34 -10.12 3.35 -10.05
C ARG A 34 -9.98 2.06 -9.25
N ALA A 35 -9.74 0.93 -9.92
CA ALA A 35 -9.52 -0.35 -9.27
C ALA A 35 -8.27 -0.30 -8.36
N ARG A 36 -7.14 0.24 -8.84
CA ARG A 36 -5.90 0.38 -8.06
C ARG A 36 -6.03 1.34 -6.88
N ALA A 37 -6.84 2.39 -6.99
CA ALA A 37 -7.11 3.28 -5.87
C ALA A 37 -7.78 2.55 -4.69
N THR A 38 -8.54 1.48 -4.95
CA THR A 38 -9.17 0.66 -3.91
C THR A 38 -8.32 -0.49 -3.40
N MET A 39 -7.13 -0.70 -3.97
CA MET A 39 -6.24 -1.82 -3.64
C MET A 39 -4.94 -1.32 -3.00
N GLY A 40 -4.48 -2.09 -2.01
CA GLY A 40 -3.11 -2.07 -1.49
C GLY A 40 -2.34 -3.29 -1.98
N TYR A 41 -1.06 -3.15 -2.30
CA TYR A 41 -0.22 -4.28 -2.72
C TYR A 41 1.13 -4.24 -2.02
N CYS A 42 1.51 -5.35 -1.41
CA CYS A 42 2.82 -5.56 -0.77
C CYS A 42 3.55 -6.71 -1.51
N PRO A 43 4.55 -6.40 -2.37
CA PRO A 43 5.29 -7.42 -3.14
C PRO A 43 6.21 -8.26 -2.25
N GLN A 44 6.64 -9.44 -2.71
CA GLN A 44 7.59 -10.32 -2.00
C GLN A 44 8.96 -9.65 -1.79
N PHE A 45 9.47 -8.93 -2.81
CA PHE A 45 10.75 -8.21 -2.73
C PHE A 45 10.59 -6.81 -2.14
N ASP A 46 11.48 -6.44 -1.22
CA ASP A 46 11.52 -5.11 -0.62
C ASP A 46 11.97 -4.07 -1.66
N GLY A 47 11.01 -3.41 -2.32
CA GLY A 47 11.25 -2.26 -3.21
C GLY A 47 11.54 -0.94 -2.49
N LEU A 48 12.02 -1.01 -1.24
CA LEU A 48 12.25 0.14 -0.38
C LEU A 48 13.51 0.90 -0.80
N GLN A 49 13.47 2.22 -0.73
CA GLN A 49 14.64 3.07 -0.96
C GLN A 49 15.55 3.04 0.28
N PRO A 50 16.74 2.42 0.24
CA PRO A 50 17.60 2.26 1.41
C PRO A 50 17.94 3.56 2.14
N ASN A 51 18.01 4.69 1.42
CA ASN A 51 18.43 5.98 1.96
C ASN A 51 17.28 6.79 2.58
N MET A 52 16.03 6.35 2.43
CA MET A 52 14.86 7.00 3.02
C MET A 52 14.51 6.36 4.36
N THR A 53 14.00 7.15 5.29
CA THR A 53 13.45 6.71 6.58
C THR A 53 12.05 6.11 6.41
N ALA A 54 11.56 5.35 7.40
CA ALA A 54 10.18 4.83 7.33
C ALA A 54 9.14 5.96 7.23
N ARG A 55 9.35 7.05 7.97
CA ARG A 55 8.52 8.26 7.92
C ARG A 55 8.48 8.85 6.51
N GLU A 56 9.64 9.05 5.89
CA GLU A 56 9.74 9.61 4.54
C GLU A 56 9.07 8.71 3.49
N HIS A 57 9.20 7.38 3.61
CA HIS A 57 8.50 6.45 2.72
C HIS A 57 6.98 6.63 2.83
N LEU A 58 6.44 6.64 4.05
CA LEU A 58 5.00 6.73 4.26
C LEU A 58 4.45 8.09 3.80
N GLN A 59 5.16 9.19 4.07
CA GLN A 59 4.80 10.52 3.57
C GLN A 59 4.83 10.56 2.04
N PHE A 60 5.89 10.04 1.41
CA PHE A 60 6.03 10.00 -0.04
C PHE A 60 4.87 9.22 -0.69
N TYR A 61 4.59 8.00 -0.23
CA TYR A 61 3.52 7.20 -0.80
C TYR A 61 2.13 7.76 -0.50
N ALA A 62 1.91 8.44 0.64
CA ALA A 62 0.66 9.14 0.92
C ALA A 62 0.41 10.28 -0.09
N GLN A 63 1.45 11.05 -0.43
CA GLN A 63 1.36 12.10 -1.46
C GLN A 63 1.13 11.51 -2.85
N VAL A 64 1.82 10.44 -3.23
CA VAL A 64 1.61 9.74 -4.52
C VAL A 64 0.17 9.22 -4.65
N ARG A 65 -0.45 8.81 -3.53
CA ARG A 65 -1.85 8.37 -3.48
C ARG A 65 -2.85 9.54 -3.46
N GLY A 66 -2.39 10.78 -3.49
CA GLY A 66 -3.24 11.98 -3.53
C GLY A 66 -3.94 12.28 -2.21
N MET A 67 -3.37 11.86 -1.08
CA MET A 67 -3.93 12.14 0.24
C MET A 67 -3.85 13.65 0.55
N PRO A 68 -4.92 14.26 1.12
CA PRO A 68 -4.87 15.64 1.59
C PRO A 68 -3.73 15.84 2.59
N THR A 69 -2.94 16.90 2.42
CA THR A 69 -1.72 17.15 3.20
C THR A 69 -1.99 17.19 4.70
N GLU A 70 -3.16 17.67 5.10
CA GLU A 70 -3.61 17.79 6.49
C GLU A 70 -3.81 16.42 7.17
N LEU A 71 -4.03 15.36 6.38
CA LEU A 71 -4.24 13.99 6.87
C LEU A 71 -2.97 13.13 6.85
N ILE A 72 -1.92 13.58 6.15
CA ILE A 72 -0.72 12.76 5.91
C ILE A 72 -0.02 12.44 7.23
N ASP A 73 0.32 13.45 8.03
CA ASP A 73 1.12 13.24 9.24
C ASP A 73 0.39 12.34 10.25
N HIS A 74 -0.91 12.55 10.44
CA HIS A 74 -1.74 11.68 11.28
C HIS A 74 -1.74 10.23 10.78
N THR A 75 -1.88 10.03 9.47
CA THR A 75 -1.90 8.69 8.87
C THR A 75 -0.54 8.00 9.00
N VAL A 76 0.55 8.75 8.81
CA VAL A 76 1.93 8.26 8.93
C VAL A 76 2.20 7.78 10.35
N GLU A 77 1.87 8.58 11.37
CA GLU A 77 2.03 8.19 12.77
C GLU A 77 1.18 6.96 13.13
N SER A 78 -0.07 6.93 12.66
CA SER A 78 -0.96 5.78 12.87
C SER A 78 -0.38 4.49 12.28
N LEU A 79 0.19 4.54 11.07
CA LEU A 79 0.79 3.38 10.41
C LEU A 79 2.10 2.94 11.07
N LEU A 80 2.95 3.88 11.48
CA LEU A 80 4.17 3.59 12.25
C LEU A 80 3.83 2.83 13.55
N ALA A 81 2.83 3.30 14.28
CA ALA A 81 2.38 2.68 15.52
C ALA A 81 1.77 1.29 15.28
N LYS A 82 0.87 1.16 14.29
CA LYS A 82 0.27 -0.13 13.92
C LYS A 82 1.32 -1.17 13.54
N MET A 83 2.42 -0.76 12.92
CA MET A 83 3.52 -1.66 12.54
C MET A 83 4.62 -1.78 13.60
N SER A 84 4.50 -1.08 14.74
CA SER A 84 5.54 -1.01 15.78
C SER A 84 6.90 -0.56 15.23
N LEU A 85 6.89 0.44 14.35
CA LEU A 85 8.08 1.04 13.72
C LEU A 85 8.45 2.40 14.32
N ASP A 86 7.71 2.88 15.33
CA ASP A 86 7.85 4.21 15.94
C ASP A 86 9.30 4.52 16.35
N LYS A 87 9.95 3.58 17.03
CA LYS A 87 11.33 3.70 17.52
C LYS A 87 12.38 3.74 16.41
N TYR A 88 11.98 3.38 15.19
CA TYR A 88 12.84 3.31 14.02
C TYR A 88 12.42 4.31 12.94
N ALA A 89 11.37 5.12 13.19
CA ALA A 89 10.70 5.94 12.18
C ALA A 89 11.66 6.80 11.37
N ASP A 90 12.66 7.38 12.05
CA ASP A 90 13.65 8.31 11.48
C ASP A 90 15.00 7.64 11.17
N ARG A 91 15.06 6.30 11.21
CA ARG A 91 16.23 5.53 10.74
C ARG A 91 16.04 5.12 9.28
N GLN A 92 17.12 5.17 8.51
CA GLN A 92 17.13 4.74 7.11
C GLN A 92 16.71 3.28 6.96
N ALA A 93 15.79 3.00 6.03
CA ALA A 93 15.23 1.68 5.77
C ALA A 93 16.30 0.66 5.35
N GLY A 94 17.42 1.11 4.79
CA GLY A 94 18.58 0.26 4.48
C GLY A 94 19.14 -0.47 5.71
N THR A 95 18.99 0.13 6.91
CA THR A 95 19.48 -0.43 8.18
C THR A 95 18.49 -1.42 8.84
N TYR A 96 17.29 -1.57 8.28
CA TYR A 96 16.25 -2.41 8.87
C TYR A 96 16.57 -3.90 8.69
N SER A 97 16.18 -4.71 9.69
CA SER A 97 16.08 -6.15 9.51
C SER A 97 15.03 -6.48 8.43
N GLY A 98 15.10 -7.68 7.84
CA GLY A 98 14.09 -8.13 6.87
C GLY A 98 12.67 -8.03 7.41
N GLY A 99 12.44 -8.39 8.67
CA GLY A 99 11.13 -8.24 9.31
C GLY A 99 10.64 -6.80 9.43
N ASN A 100 11.52 -5.83 9.72
CA ASN A 100 11.15 -4.42 9.77
C ASN A 100 10.93 -3.83 8.37
N LYS A 101 11.70 -4.26 7.37
CA LYS A 101 11.42 -3.92 5.96
C LYS A 101 10.05 -4.44 5.53
N ARG A 102 9.72 -5.68 5.90
CA ARG A 102 8.42 -6.28 5.64
C ARG A 102 7.27 -5.49 6.26
N LYS A 103 7.41 -5.10 7.53
CA LYS A 103 6.45 -4.23 8.22
C LYS A 103 6.26 -2.89 7.52
N LEU A 104 7.35 -2.27 7.05
CA LEU A 104 7.26 -1.00 6.31
C LEU A 104 6.55 -1.18 4.97
N SER A 105 6.86 -2.25 4.24
CA SER A 105 6.17 -2.61 2.98
C SER A 105 4.67 -2.82 3.19
N VAL A 106 4.27 -3.47 4.29
CA VAL A 106 2.86 -3.61 4.67
C VAL A 106 2.23 -2.27 5.03
N ALA A 107 2.91 -1.40 5.79
CA ALA A 107 2.41 -0.05 6.08
C ALA A 107 2.16 0.75 4.79
N ILE A 108 3.08 0.71 3.82
CA ILE A 108 2.92 1.37 2.52
C ILE A 108 1.68 0.85 1.79
N ALA A 109 1.46 -0.47 1.79
CA ALA A 109 0.29 -1.07 1.17
C ALA A 109 -1.04 -0.67 1.84
N LEU A 110 -1.02 -0.24 3.10
CA LEU A 110 -2.19 0.20 3.87
C LEU A 110 -2.51 1.70 3.70
N ILE A 111 -1.65 2.48 3.03
CA ILE A 111 -1.88 3.90 2.82
C ILE A 111 -3.16 4.13 2.00
N GLY A 112 -3.98 5.07 2.48
CA GLY A 112 -5.25 5.44 1.84
C GLY A 112 -6.39 4.47 2.11
N GLU A 113 -6.28 3.65 3.16
CA GLU A 113 -7.32 2.72 3.64
C GLU A 113 -7.97 1.91 2.51
N PRO A 114 -7.17 1.13 1.76
CA PRO A 114 -7.69 0.36 0.64
C PRO A 114 -8.73 -0.66 1.11
N ALA A 115 -9.75 -0.89 0.28
CA ALA A 115 -10.81 -1.86 0.56
C ALA A 115 -10.29 -3.31 0.55
N VAL A 116 -9.22 -3.58 -0.19
CA VAL A 116 -8.54 -4.88 -0.22
C VAL A 116 -7.03 -4.70 -0.25
N VAL A 117 -6.31 -5.52 0.51
CA VAL A 117 -4.85 -5.57 0.51
C VAL A 117 -4.40 -6.94 0.03
N LEU A 118 -3.50 -6.95 -0.95
CA LEU A 118 -2.87 -8.14 -1.48
C LEU A 118 -1.46 -8.24 -0.90
N LEU A 119 -1.18 -9.31 -0.18
CA LEU A 119 0.12 -9.58 0.43
C LEU A 119 0.74 -10.79 -0.26
N ASP A 120 1.86 -10.58 -0.94
CA ASP A 120 2.58 -11.64 -1.64
C ASP A 120 3.66 -12.22 -0.71
N GLU A 121 3.39 -13.36 -0.09
CA GLU A 121 4.18 -14.05 0.95
C GLU A 121 4.46 -13.24 2.24
N PRO A 122 3.43 -12.81 3.00
CA PRO A 122 3.60 -11.91 4.15
C PRO A 122 4.53 -12.42 5.26
N SER A 123 4.70 -13.74 5.37
CA SER A 123 5.57 -14.42 6.34
C SER A 123 6.22 -15.63 5.68
N THR A 124 7.53 -15.80 5.86
CA THR A 124 8.23 -17.07 5.64
C THR A 124 8.43 -17.78 6.98
#